data_AF-A0A3D0DS78-F1
#
_entry.id   AF-A0A3D0DS78-F1
#
_cell.length_a   1.000
_cell.length_b   1.000
_cell.length_c   1.000
_cell.angle_alpha   90.00
_cell.angle_beta   90.00
_cell.angle_gamma   90.00
#
_symmetry.space_group_name_H-M   'P 1'
#
loop_
_entity.id
_entity.type
_entity.pdbx_description
1 polymer ?
#
loop_
_entity_poly.entity_id
_entity_poly.type
_entity_poly.pdbx_seq_one_letter_code
_entity_poly.pdbx_strand_id
1 'polypeptide(L)'
;MSEVPVKIQFALVSHTNNGKTTLARTLVGVDVGEVRDAAHVTTFAEAHPLQTSAAGDTLLLWDTPGFGDSVRLLKRLSLAGNPIGWFLREVFDRYRDRPFWLSQQALRAAKDEADVVLYLVNSAEPPGDAGYLPAEINILEWLGKPVVVLLNQMGAPRPGAQEGVEQQQWKTHLARFPVVREVLALDAFARCWVHEHVFYEAVAPLIDAEKQAGYERLRAAWEANNRQRYASALRMTAEEVAAAARASEPVPDAG
;
A
#
# COMPACT_ATOMS: atom_id res chain seq x y z
N MET A 1 -19.34 -25.74 9.66
CA MET A 1 -18.09 -26.34 9.17
C MET A 1 -17.00 -25.31 9.43
N SER A 2 -15.97 -25.64 10.20
CA SER A 2 -14.86 -24.69 10.42
C SER A 2 -14.08 -24.61 9.11
N GLU A 3 -14.19 -23.50 8.39
CA GLU A 3 -13.36 -23.26 7.22
C GLU A 3 -11.89 -23.14 7.64
N VAL A 4 -11.00 -23.65 6.80
CA VAL A 4 -9.55 -23.58 7.04
C VAL A 4 -9.12 -22.12 6.97
N PRO A 5 -8.34 -21.61 7.94
CA PRO A 5 -7.88 -20.23 7.93
C PRO A 5 -7.03 -19.94 6.69
N VAL A 6 -7.21 -18.77 6.09
CA VAL A 6 -6.48 -18.38 4.88
C VAL A 6 -5.35 -17.39 5.17
N LYS A 7 -4.31 -17.46 4.34
CA LYS A 7 -3.23 -16.47 4.29
C LYS A 7 -3.36 -15.67 2.99
N ILE A 8 -3.57 -14.37 3.13
CA ILE A 8 -3.65 -13.42 2.02
C ILE A 8 -2.46 -12.45 2.11
N GLN A 9 -1.82 -12.18 0.98
CA GLN A 9 -0.56 -11.46 0.94
C GLN A 9 -0.60 -10.35 -0.13
N PHE A 10 -0.38 -9.12 0.32
CA PHE A 10 -0.16 -7.97 -0.55
C PHE A 10 1.33 -7.71 -0.68
N ALA A 11 1.81 -7.41 -1.89
CA ALA A 11 3.18 -6.94 -2.11
C ALA A 11 3.16 -5.46 -2.47
N LEU A 12 3.75 -4.61 -1.64
CA LEU A 12 3.91 -3.19 -1.92
C LEU A 12 5.17 -2.95 -2.74
N VAL A 13 5.01 -2.33 -3.91
CA VAL A 13 6.11 -1.98 -4.81
C VAL A 13 5.98 -0.55 -5.29
N SER A 14 7.10 0.12 -5.56
CA SER A 14 7.13 1.54 -5.93
C SER A 14 8.32 1.87 -6.83
N HIS A 15 8.22 2.93 -7.62
CA HIS A 15 9.35 3.41 -8.44
C HIS A 15 10.55 3.83 -7.56
N THR A 16 10.28 4.55 -6.47
CA THR A 16 11.30 5.00 -5.51
C THR A 16 10.95 4.50 -4.12
N ASN A 17 11.96 4.36 -3.24
CA ASN A 17 11.70 4.06 -1.82
C ASN A 17 11.00 5.23 -1.09
N ASN A 18 10.90 6.41 -1.71
CA ASN A 18 10.31 7.58 -1.09
C ASN A 18 8.79 7.41 -0.99
N GLY A 19 8.23 7.54 0.22
CA GLY A 19 6.81 7.35 0.50
C GLY A 19 6.33 5.90 0.63
N LYS A 20 7.11 4.88 0.21
CA LYS A 20 6.75 3.46 0.36
C LYS A 20 6.67 3.04 1.82
N THR A 21 7.73 3.30 2.60
CA THR A 21 7.77 2.96 4.03
C THR A 21 6.74 3.76 4.82
N THR A 22 6.53 5.03 4.46
CA THR A 22 5.46 5.85 5.06
C THR A 22 4.09 5.22 4.77
N LEU A 23 3.80 4.86 3.51
CA LEU A 23 2.54 4.22 3.17
C LEU A 23 2.41 2.83 3.81
N ALA A 24 3.46 2.02 3.86
CA ALA A 24 3.44 0.72 4.53
C ALA A 24 3.10 0.87 6.02
N ARG A 25 3.78 1.78 6.72
CA ARG A 25 3.49 2.09 8.13
C ARG A 25 2.06 2.59 8.32
N THR A 26 1.63 3.49 7.43
CA THR A 26 0.26 3.97 7.42
C THR A 26 -0.70 2.79 7.24
N LEU A 27 -0.55 1.96 6.21
CA LEU A 27 -1.39 0.79 5.92
C LEU A 27 -1.49 -0.18 7.10
N VAL A 28 -0.38 -0.47 7.77
CA VAL A 28 -0.31 -1.33 8.97
C VAL A 28 -1.04 -0.72 10.17
N GLY A 29 -1.22 0.61 10.19
CA GLY A 29 -2.02 1.28 11.21
C GLY A 29 -1.39 1.21 12.61
N VAL A 30 -0.06 1.10 12.69
CA VAL A 30 0.66 1.24 13.96
C VAL A 30 0.40 2.66 14.48
N ASP A 31 -0.18 2.75 15.68
CA ASP A 31 -0.53 4.03 16.31
C ASP A 31 0.63 5.03 16.25
N VAL A 32 0.28 6.25 15.86
CA VAL A 32 1.15 7.43 15.91
C VAL A 32 1.52 7.65 17.39
N GLY A 33 2.59 7.02 17.87
CA GLY A 33 3.00 7.14 19.27
C GLY A 33 4.17 6.25 19.72
N GLU A 34 4.37 5.06 19.16
CA GLU A 34 5.57 4.27 19.46
C GLU A 34 6.61 4.40 18.35
N VAL A 35 7.49 5.38 18.53
CA VAL A 35 8.71 5.53 17.73
C VAL A 35 9.62 4.35 18.03
N ARG A 36 9.50 3.27 17.25
CA ARG A 36 10.64 2.39 16.98
C ARG A 36 11.40 2.98 15.81
N ASP A 37 12.36 3.83 16.17
CA ASP A 37 13.38 4.31 15.25
C ASP A 37 14.21 3.12 14.76
N ALA A 38 13.97 2.73 13.52
CA ALA A 38 14.93 1.97 12.72
C ALA A 38 14.76 2.38 11.26
N ALA A 39 15.39 3.49 10.89
CA ALA A 39 15.71 3.77 9.50
C ALA A 39 16.86 2.83 9.08
N HIS A 40 16.55 1.57 8.80
CA HIS A 40 17.52 0.64 8.25
C HIS A 40 17.05 0.11 6.90
N VAL A 41 17.90 0.39 5.91
CA VAL A 41 17.92 -0.06 4.52
C VAL A 41 17.11 -1.36 4.34
N THR A 42 15.99 -1.28 3.62
CA THR A 42 15.13 -2.41 3.23
C THR A 42 15.90 -3.40 2.37
N THR A 43 16.68 -4.26 3.04
CA THR A 43 17.52 -5.30 2.44
C THR A 43 16.87 -6.68 2.54
N PHE A 44 15.81 -6.83 3.35
CA PHE A 44 14.95 -8.01 3.38
C PHE A 44 13.49 -7.56 3.27
N ALA A 45 12.69 -8.28 2.47
CA ALA A 45 11.25 -8.04 2.41
C ALA A 45 10.65 -8.42 3.77
N GLU A 46 10.16 -7.44 4.52
CA GLU A 46 9.51 -7.64 5.81
C GLU A 46 8.00 -7.81 5.57
N ALA A 47 7.41 -8.83 6.20
CA ALA A 47 5.97 -9.07 6.16
C ALA A 47 5.33 -8.44 7.41
N HIS A 48 4.44 -7.48 7.20
CA HIS A 48 3.72 -6.81 8.27
C HIS A 48 2.27 -7.32 8.31
N PRO A 49 1.75 -7.76 9.46
CA PRO A 49 0.34 -8.11 9.57
C PRO A 49 -0.52 -6.84 9.44
N LEU A 50 -1.40 -6.83 8.45
CA LEU A 50 -2.43 -5.81 8.30
C LEU A 50 -3.65 -6.13 9.15
N GLN A 51 -4.14 -7.37 9.06
CA GLN A 51 -5.36 -7.82 9.74
C GLN A 51 -5.30 -9.30 10.10
N THR A 52 -5.98 -9.65 11.18
CA THR A 52 -6.19 -11.03 11.62
C THR A 52 -7.65 -11.23 12.01
N SER A 53 -8.28 -12.30 11.54
CA SER A 53 -9.65 -12.63 11.94
C SER A 53 -9.66 -13.50 13.21
N ALA A 54 -10.80 -13.56 13.90
CA ALA A 54 -10.99 -14.49 15.02
C ALA A 54 -10.88 -15.97 14.61
N ALA A 55 -11.08 -16.27 13.32
CA ALA A 55 -10.90 -17.61 12.76
C ALA A 55 -9.44 -17.93 12.45
N GLY A 56 -8.51 -16.97 12.62
CA GLY A 56 -7.09 -17.15 12.33
C GLY A 56 -6.68 -16.83 10.90
N ASP A 57 -7.57 -16.24 10.08
CA ASP A 57 -7.19 -15.73 8.77
C ASP A 57 -6.19 -14.59 8.94
N THR A 58 -5.28 -14.43 8.00
CA THR A 58 -4.22 -13.40 8.06
C THR A 58 -4.13 -12.65 6.75
N LEU A 59 -4.03 -11.32 6.86
CA LEU A 59 -3.67 -10.44 5.77
C LEU A 59 -2.30 -9.82 6.07
N LEU A 60 -1.33 -10.04 5.17
CA LEU A 60 0.03 -9.55 5.31
C LEU A 60 0.35 -8.53 4.21
N LEU A 61 1.14 -7.51 4.55
CA LEU A 61 1.75 -6.57 3.62
C LEU A 61 3.26 -6.81 3.58
N TRP A 62 3.76 -7.23 2.43
CA TRP A 62 5.18 -7.35 2.17
C TRP A 62 5.72 -6.02 1.66
N ASP A 63 6.65 -5.44 2.41
CA ASP A 63 7.35 -4.24 1.99
C ASP A 63 8.54 -4.61 1.10
N THR A 64 8.36 -4.58 -0.24
CA THR A 64 9.42 -4.98 -1.17
C THR A 64 10.36 -3.81 -1.50
N PRO A 65 11.66 -4.02 -1.78
CA PRO A 65 12.56 -2.95 -2.22
C PRO A 65 12.05 -2.28 -3.51
N GLY A 66 12.31 -0.98 -3.69
CA GLY A 66 11.81 -0.19 -4.82
C GLY A 66 12.31 -0.66 -6.21
N PHE A 67 11.45 -0.50 -7.22
CA PHE A 67 11.70 -0.85 -8.62
C PHE A 67 12.76 0.00 -9.33
N GLY A 68 13.13 1.17 -8.80
CA GLY A 68 14.05 2.09 -9.48
C GLY A 68 15.37 1.46 -9.93
N ASP A 69 15.93 0.56 -9.13
CA ASP A 69 17.13 -0.20 -9.51
C ASP A 69 16.84 -1.27 -10.58
N SER A 70 15.66 -1.89 -10.52
CA SER A 70 15.18 -2.87 -11.51
C SER A 70 14.87 -2.23 -12.87
N VAL A 71 14.38 -0.98 -12.91
CA VAL A 71 14.12 -0.22 -14.15
C VAL A 71 15.40 0.26 -14.80
N ARG A 72 16.35 0.79 -14.03
CA ARG A 72 17.68 1.16 -14.53
C ARG A 72 18.35 -0.04 -15.19
N LEU A 73 18.19 -1.22 -14.62
CA LEU A 73 18.61 -2.46 -15.22
C LEU A 73 17.80 -2.77 -16.50
N LEU A 74 16.47 -2.84 -16.44
CA LEU A 74 15.64 -3.19 -17.60
C LEU A 74 15.92 -2.29 -18.82
N LYS A 75 16.17 -0.99 -18.60
CA LYS A 75 16.57 -0.02 -19.64
C LYS A 75 17.96 -0.29 -20.22
N ARG A 76 18.94 -0.70 -19.40
CA ARG A 76 20.25 -1.16 -19.90
C ARG A 76 20.11 -2.45 -20.72
N LEU A 77 19.16 -3.31 -20.36
CA LEU A 77 18.95 -4.60 -20.99
C LEU A 77 18.06 -4.55 -22.24
N SER A 78 17.16 -3.56 -22.35
CA SER A 78 16.36 -3.36 -23.56
C SER A 78 17.24 -3.00 -24.77
N LEU A 79 18.44 -2.47 -24.53
CA LEU A 79 19.45 -2.26 -25.56
C LEU A 79 20.08 -3.57 -26.08
N ALA A 80 19.89 -4.71 -25.40
CA ALA A 80 20.46 -6.01 -25.74
C ALA A 80 19.47 -7.00 -26.40
N GLY A 81 18.24 -6.57 -26.73
CA GLY A 81 17.35 -7.29 -27.66
C GLY A 81 16.36 -8.29 -27.04
N ASN A 82 16.47 -8.68 -25.76
CA ASN A 82 15.37 -9.36 -25.04
C ASN A 82 15.47 -9.19 -23.51
N PRO A 83 14.97 -8.06 -22.96
CA PRO A 83 15.27 -7.64 -21.59
C PRO A 83 14.70 -8.58 -20.51
N ILE A 84 13.48 -9.10 -20.69
CA ILE A 84 12.81 -9.93 -19.68
C ILE A 84 13.36 -11.36 -19.70
N GLY A 85 13.51 -11.96 -20.89
CA GLY A 85 14.02 -13.32 -21.05
C GLY A 85 15.50 -13.48 -20.64
N TRP A 86 16.24 -12.38 -20.64
CA TRP A 86 17.61 -12.31 -20.12
C TRP A 86 17.63 -11.91 -18.63
N PHE A 87 16.78 -11.00 -18.15
CA PHE A 87 16.59 -10.74 -16.71
C PHE A 87 16.34 -12.05 -15.96
N LEU A 88 15.47 -12.91 -16.49
CA LEU A 88 15.19 -14.23 -15.92
C LEU A 88 16.38 -15.21 -15.93
N ARG A 89 17.32 -15.07 -16.88
CA ARG A 89 18.48 -15.94 -17.04
C ARG A 89 19.73 -15.44 -16.29
N GLU A 90 19.92 -14.13 -16.17
CA GLU A 90 21.08 -13.52 -15.53
C GLU A 90 20.87 -13.13 -14.05
N VAL A 91 19.69 -13.39 -13.47
CA VAL A 91 19.43 -13.41 -12.01
C VAL A 91 20.29 -14.46 -11.25
N PHE A 92 21.21 -15.13 -11.94
CA PHE A 92 22.18 -16.06 -11.37
C PHE A 92 23.58 -15.48 -11.08
N ASP A 93 23.89 -14.22 -11.42
CA ASP A 93 25.26 -13.72 -11.18
C ASP A 93 25.46 -13.21 -9.74
N ARG A 94 25.93 -14.13 -8.92
CA ARG A 94 25.98 -14.11 -7.45
C ARG A 94 27.04 -13.18 -6.86
N TYR A 95 27.78 -12.39 -7.65
CA TYR A 95 29.07 -11.89 -7.20
C TYR A 95 29.41 -10.41 -7.41
N ARG A 96 28.49 -9.54 -7.85
CA ARG A 96 28.86 -8.13 -8.10
C ARG A 96 28.02 -7.04 -7.44
N ASP A 97 26.77 -7.33 -7.01
CA ASP A 97 25.94 -6.31 -6.38
C ASP A 97 24.91 -6.92 -5.40
N ARG A 98 25.22 -6.87 -4.09
CA ARG A 98 24.41 -7.51 -3.03
C ARG A 98 23.02 -6.87 -2.84
N PRO A 99 22.85 -5.54 -2.89
CA PRO A 99 21.53 -4.90 -2.88
C PRO A 99 20.64 -5.35 -4.04
N PHE A 100 21.23 -5.55 -5.21
CA PHE A 100 20.53 -5.96 -6.43
C PHE A 100 19.94 -7.38 -6.34
N TRP A 101 20.71 -8.34 -5.82
CA TRP A 101 20.23 -9.71 -5.61
C TRP A 101 19.07 -9.78 -4.60
N LEU A 102 19.08 -8.93 -3.59
CA LEU A 102 18.02 -8.84 -2.58
C LEU A 102 16.72 -8.30 -3.17
N SER A 103 16.79 -7.27 -4.03
CA SER A 103 15.64 -6.77 -4.79
C SER A 103 15.05 -7.86 -5.70
N GLN A 104 15.89 -8.70 -6.31
CA GLN A 104 15.43 -9.82 -7.14
C GLN A 104 14.74 -10.93 -6.33
N GLN A 105 15.27 -11.27 -5.16
CA GLN A 105 14.62 -12.22 -4.26
C GLN A 105 13.27 -11.72 -3.79
N ALA A 106 13.19 -10.44 -3.41
CA ALA A 106 11.92 -9.84 -2.99
C ALA A 106 10.88 -9.85 -4.12
N LEU A 107 11.31 -9.62 -5.37
CA LEU A 107 10.42 -9.66 -6.51
C LEU A 107 9.96 -11.09 -6.85
N ARG A 108 10.83 -12.09 -6.69
CA ARG A 108 10.44 -13.51 -6.79
C ARG A 108 9.46 -13.90 -5.68
N ALA A 109 9.71 -13.47 -4.44
CA ALA A 109 8.79 -13.70 -3.34
C ALA A 109 7.42 -13.05 -3.64
N ALA A 110 7.39 -11.81 -4.13
CA ALA A 110 6.14 -11.18 -4.57
C ALA A 110 5.43 -11.98 -5.66
N LYS A 111 6.16 -12.50 -6.65
CA LYS A 111 5.59 -13.33 -7.72
C LYS A 111 4.99 -14.64 -7.18
N ASP A 112 5.68 -15.31 -6.27
CA ASP A 112 5.31 -16.65 -5.83
C ASP A 112 4.29 -16.61 -4.68
N GLU A 113 4.35 -15.60 -3.82
CA GLU A 113 3.57 -15.52 -2.58
C GLU A 113 2.46 -14.47 -2.57
N ALA A 114 2.56 -13.39 -3.36
CA ALA A 114 1.54 -12.35 -3.32
C ALA A 114 0.25 -12.78 -4.02
N ASP A 115 -0.88 -12.42 -3.43
CA ASP A 115 -2.20 -12.50 -4.04
C ASP A 115 -2.49 -11.23 -4.85
N VAL A 116 -2.07 -10.07 -4.35
CA VAL A 116 -2.29 -8.76 -4.99
C VAL A 116 -1.02 -7.90 -4.90
N VAL A 117 -0.70 -7.18 -5.97
CA VAL A 117 0.41 -6.23 -5.99
C VAL A 117 -0.14 -4.82 -5.82
N LEU A 118 0.36 -4.10 -4.83
CA LEU A 118 0.07 -2.68 -4.59
C LEU A 118 1.21 -1.86 -5.22
N TYR A 119 0.93 -1.19 -6.32
CA TYR A 119 1.92 -0.38 -7.03
C TYR A 119 1.75 1.10 -6.70
N LEU A 120 2.71 1.66 -5.97
CA LEU A 120 2.70 3.03 -5.49
C LEU A 120 3.32 3.97 -6.54
N VAL A 121 2.54 4.98 -6.94
CA VAL A 121 3.00 6.06 -7.83
C VAL A 121 2.75 7.42 -7.19
N ASN A 122 3.60 8.38 -7.54
CA ASN A 122 3.40 9.76 -7.13
C ASN A 122 2.33 10.40 -8.03
N SER A 123 1.18 10.79 -7.46
CA SER A 123 0.09 11.36 -8.24
C SER A 123 0.42 12.71 -8.86
N ALA A 124 1.37 13.45 -8.25
CA ALA A 124 1.74 14.80 -8.65
C ALA A 124 2.57 14.84 -9.95
N GLU A 125 3.12 13.70 -10.39
CA GLU A 125 3.81 13.58 -11.67
C GLU A 125 2.81 13.17 -12.76
N PRO A 126 2.73 13.88 -13.90
CA PRO A 126 1.88 13.45 -15.01
C PRO A 126 2.34 12.08 -15.54
N PRO A 127 1.43 11.15 -15.82
CA PRO A 127 1.81 9.80 -16.25
C PRO A 127 2.49 9.78 -17.63
N GLY A 128 2.31 10.85 -18.44
CA GLY A 128 3.01 11.03 -19.71
C GLY A 128 4.50 11.36 -19.55
N ASP A 129 4.88 11.97 -18.42
CA ASP A 129 6.26 12.39 -18.14
C ASP A 129 7.02 11.34 -17.31
N ALA A 130 6.29 10.37 -16.75
CA ALA A 130 6.81 9.23 -16.00
C ALA A 130 7.54 8.22 -16.92
N GLY A 131 8.72 8.58 -17.42
CA GLY A 131 9.52 7.75 -18.34
C GLY A 131 10.01 6.41 -17.77
N TYR A 132 9.74 6.10 -16.50
CA TYR A 132 9.98 4.80 -15.87
C TYR A 132 8.80 3.84 -16.05
N LEU A 133 7.58 4.35 -16.19
CA LEU A 133 6.34 3.58 -16.10
C LEU A 133 6.26 2.41 -17.09
N PRO A 134 6.62 2.55 -18.39
CA PRO A 134 6.54 1.41 -19.32
C PRO A 134 7.41 0.21 -18.91
N ALA A 135 8.59 0.48 -18.34
CA ALA A 135 9.49 -0.58 -17.87
C ALA A 135 8.93 -1.27 -16.61
N GLU A 136 8.30 -0.52 -15.71
CA GLU A 136 7.67 -1.07 -14.50
C GLU A 136 6.43 -1.87 -14.81
N ILE A 137 5.60 -1.43 -15.76
CA ILE A 137 4.46 -2.22 -16.24
C ILE A 137 4.91 -3.59 -16.75
N ASN A 138 5.99 -3.67 -17.53
CA ASN A 138 6.51 -4.96 -17.99
C ASN A 138 6.91 -5.89 -16.83
N ILE A 139 7.46 -5.33 -15.74
CA ILE A 139 7.81 -6.10 -14.55
C ILE A 139 6.53 -6.56 -13.82
N LEU A 140 5.54 -5.69 -13.71
CA LEU A 140 4.24 -6.01 -13.10
C LEU A 140 3.50 -7.10 -13.90
N GLU A 141 3.51 -7.03 -15.23
CA GLU A 141 2.97 -8.07 -16.11
C GLU A 141 3.69 -9.41 -15.91
N TRP A 142 5.01 -9.38 -15.74
CA TRP A 142 5.80 -10.57 -15.44
C TRP A 142 5.48 -11.18 -14.06
N LEU A 143 5.12 -10.36 -13.06
CA LEU A 143 4.64 -10.88 -11.77
C LEU A 143 3.38 -11.73 -11.93
N GLY A 144 2.55 -11.41 -12.93
CA GLY A 144 1.34 -12.19 -13.23
C GLY A 144 0.28 -12.14 -12.12
N LYS A 145 0.30 -11.09 -11.29
CA LYS A 145 -0.64 -10.87 -10.19
C LYS A 145 -1.53 -9.66 -10.50
N PRO A 146 -2.77 -9.61 -9.99
CA PRO A 146 -3.61 -8.42 -10.12
C PRO A 146 -2.93 -7.22 -9.44
N VAL A 147 -2.87 -6.09 -10.14
CA VAL A 147 -2.25 -4.87 -9.64
C VAL A 147 -3.31 -3.83 -9.25
N VAL A 148 -3.18 -3.29 -8.05
CA VAL A 148 -3.88 -2.08 -7.61
C VAL A 148 -2.87 -0.95 -7.53
N VAL A 149 -3.13 0.12 -8.28
CA VAL A 149 -2.27 1.29 -8.31
C VAL A 149 -2.73 2.27 -7.23
N LEU A 150 -1.82 2.62 -6.34
CA LEU A 150 -2.05 3.55 -5.24
C LEU A 150 -1.41 4.89 -5.62
N LEU A 151 -2.26 5.89 -5.84
CA LEU A 151 -1.85 7.26 -6.11
C LEU A 151 -1.56 7.94 -4.77
N ASN A 152 -0.28 8.19 -4.50
CA ASN A 152 0.17 8.89 -3.31
C ASN A 152 0.40 10.37 -3.60
N GLN A 153 -0.29 11.24 -2.88
CA GLN A 153 -0.17 12.69 -2.99
C GLN A 153 0.94 13.18 -2.07
N MET A 154 2.16 13.32 -2.58
CA MET A 154 3.21 14.01 -1.83
C MET A 154 3.07 15.53 -2.02
N GLY A 155 2.29 16.20 -1.18
CA GLY A 155 2.13 17.66 -1.22
C GLY A 155 1.06 18.21 -0.29
N ALA A 156 0.95 19.54 -0.21
CA ALA A 156 -0.15 20.18 0.51
C ALA A 156 -1.49 19.78 -0.13
N PRO A 157 -2.56 19.55 0.67
CA PRO A 157 -3.89 19.24 0.15
C PRO A 157 -4.29 20.26 -0.90
N ARG A 158 -4.66 19.81 -2.10
CA ARG A 158 -5.05 20.70 -3.20
C ARG A 158 -6.57 20.80 -3.23
N PRO A 159 -7.15 21.81 -3.89
CA PRO A 159 -8.60 21.86 -4.06
C PRO A 159 -9.09 20.58 -4.75
N GLY A 160 -10.10 19.90 -4.20
CA GLY A 160 -10.52 18.55 -4.63
C GLY A 160 -10.88 18.39 -6.11
N ALA A 161 -11.21 19.48 -6.81
CA ALA A 161 -11.42 19.47 -8.26
C ALA A 161 -10.13 19.16 -9.05
N GLN A 162 -8.96 19.59 -8.56
CA GLN A 162 -7.67 19.29 -9.20
C GLN A 162 -7.21 17.86 -8.91
N GLU A 163 -7.47 17.38 -7.69
CA GLU A 163 -7.15 15.99 -7.29
C GLU A 163 -7.93 14.96 -8.11
N GLY A 164 -9.22 15.22 -8.36
CA GLY A 164 -10.04 14.36 -9.22
C GLY A 164 -9.54 14.31 -10.67
N VAL A 165 -9.00 15.41 -11.19
CA VAL A 165 -8.43 15.47 -12.54
C VAL A 165 -7.14 14.65 -12.63
N GLU A 166 -6.23 14.78 -11.67
CA GLU A 166 -4.99 13.99 -11.61
C GLU A 166 -5.31 12.48 -11.53
N GLN A 167 -6.23 12.09 -10.66
CA GLN A 167 -6.67 10.70 -10.55
C GLN A 167 -7.26 10.19 -11.88
N GLN A 168 -8.08 10.99 -12.55
CA GLN A 168 -8.69 10.61 -13.82
C GLN A 168 -7.66 10.47 -14.95
N GLN A 169 -6.63 11.32 -14.96
CA GLN A 169 -5.52 11.22 -15.91
C GLN A 169 -4.76 9.90 -15.73
N TRP A 170 -4.44 9.55 -14.48
CA TRP A 170 -3.80 8.27 -14.16
C TRP A 170 -4.67 7.07 -14.53
N LYS A 171 -5.97 7.08 -14.18
CA LYS A 171 -6.93 6.06 -14.59
C LYS A 171 -6.97 5.86 -16.11
N THR A 172 -7.09 6.96 -16.84
CA THR A 172 -7.16 6.93 -18.31
C THR A 172 -5.87 6.40 -18.92
N HIS A 173 -4.73 6.84 -18.40
CA HIS A 173 -3.42 6.41 -18.89
C HIS A 173 -3.13 4.93 -18.61
N LEU A 174 -3.56 4.42 -17.46
CA LEU A 174 -3.30 3.05 -17.02
C LEU A 174 -4.32 2.03 -17.55
N ALA A 175 -5.50 2.47 -18.00
CA ALA A 175 -6.54 1.60 -18.54
C ALA A 175 -6.09 0.74 -19.74
N ARG A 176 -4.99 1.13 -20.42
CA ARG A 176 -4.38 0.35 -21.52
C ARG A 176 -3.57 -0.86 -21.06
N PHE A 177 -3.30 -1.00 -19.77
CA PHE A 177 -2.47 -2.07 -19.21
C PHE A 177 -3.36 -3.07 -18.45
N PRO A 178 -3.67 -4.26 -19.01
CA PRO A 178 -4.63 -5.20 -18.42
C PRO A 178 -4.25 -5.73 -17.03
N VAL A 179 -2.96 -5.68 -16.69
CA VAL A 179 -2.44 -6.07 -15.37
C VAL A 179 -2.96 -5.13 -14.27
N VAL A 180 -3.21 -3.86 -14.60
CA VAL A 180 -3.79 -2.88 -13.68
C VAL A 180 -5.29 -3.12 -13.59
N ARG A 181 -5.73 -3.51 -12.41
CA ARG A 181 -7.12 -3.84 -12.12
C ARG A 181 -7.88 -2.68 -11.51
N GLU A 182 -7.19 -1.90 -10.68
CA GLU A 182 -7.78 -0.72 -10.03
C GLU A 182 -6.76 0.39 -9.83
N VAL A 183 -7.25 1.63 -9.78
CA VAL A 183 -6.45 2.84 -9.49
C VAL A 183 -7.15 3.67 -8.42
N LEU A 184 -6.54 3.74 -7.24
CA LEU A 184 -7.11 4.37 -6.06
C LEU A 184 -6.26 5.54 -5.60
N ALA A 185 -6.93 6.61 -5.17
CA ALA A 185 -6.29 7.65 -4.38
C ALA A 185 -6.14 7.12 -2.95
N LEU A 186 -4.89 7.02 -2.48
CA LEU A 186 -4.60 6.64 -1.11
C LEU A 186 -3.41 7.47 -0.64
N ASP A 187 -3.73 8.66 -0.13
CA ASP A 187 -2.74 9.53 0.47
C ASP A 187 -2.35 9.00 1.86
N ALA A 188 -1.04 8.91 2.11
CA ALA A 188 -0.49 8.55 3.40
C ALA A 188 -0.76 9.62 4.49
N PHE A 189 -1.01 10.89 4.10
CA PHE A 189 -1.18 12.03 5.01
C PHE A 189 -2.64 12.39 5.29
N ALA A 190 -3.53 12.37 4.28
CA ALA A 190 -4.97 12.65 4.43
C ALA A 190 -5.84 11.39 4.63
N ARG A 191 -5.23 10.27 5.02
CA ARG A 191 -5.95 8.99 5.18
C ARG A 191 -7.06 9.09 6.22
N CYS A 192 -8.21 8.56 5.86
CA CYS A 192 -9.28 8.28 6.80
C CYS A 192 -9.79 6.86 6.57
N TRP A 193 -10.44 6.29 7.59
CA TRP A 193 -10.97 4.92 7.55
C TRP A 193 -11.97 4.69 6.39
N VAL A 194 -12.58 5.73 5.83
CA VAL A 194 -13.43 5.64 4.64
C VAL A 194 -12.61 5.27 3.40
N HIS A 195 -11.44 5.89 3.20
CA HIS A 195 -10.55 5.54 2.09
C HIS A 195 -10.02 4.11 2.21
N GLU A 196 -9.76 3.65 3.44
CA GLU A 196 -9.39 2.25 3.70
C GLU A 196 -10.51 1.28 3.36
N HIS A 197 -11.76 1.62 3.70
CA HIS A 197 -12.91 0.80 3.35
C HIS A 197 -13.03 0.62 1.83
N VAL A 198 -12.92 1.73 1.08
CA VAL A 198 -12.92 1.72 -0.39
C VAL A 198 -11.77 0.87 -0.93
N PHE A 199 -10.57 0.96 -0.33
CA PHE A 199 -9.43 0.13 -0.70
C PHE A 199 -9.71 -1.37 -0.51
N TYR A 200 -10.16 -1.78 0.68
CA TYR A 200 -10.46 -3.19 0.94
C TYR A 200 -11.61 -3.72 0.08
N GLU A 201 -12.57 -2.88 -0.27
CA GLU A 201 -13.65 -3.20 -1.21
C GLU A 201 -13.16 -3.43 -2.63
N ALA A 202 -12.36 -2.50 -3.15
CA ALA A 202 -11.80 -2.57 -4.50
C ALA A 202 -10.87 -3.79 -4.70
N VAL A 203 -10.18 -4.20 -3.63
CA VAL A 203 -9.31 -5.39 -3.66
C VAL A 203 -10.10 -6.70 -3.58
N ALA A 204 -11.30 -6.71 -3.00
CA ALA A 204 -12.10 -7.92 -2.84
C ALA A 204 -12.26 -8.76 -4.12
N PRO A 205 -12.66 -8.21 -5.28
CA PRO A 205 -12.80 -9.01 -6.50
C PRO A 205 -11.47 -9.53 -7.07
N LEU A 206 -10.33 -9.10 -6.54
CA LEU A 206 -8.99 -9.51 -6.98
C LEU A 206 -8.44 -10.71 -6.21
N ILE A 207 -9.09 -11.08 -5.10
CA ILE A 207 -8.70 -12.23 -4.29
C ILE A 207 -9.21 -13.51 -4.95
N ASP A 208 -8.38 -14.55 -4.97
CA ASP A 208 -8.75 -15.87 -5.47
C ASP A 208 -10.03 -16.39 -4.80
N ALA A 209 -10.89 -17.04 -5.59
CA ALA A 209 -12.20 -17.52 -5.13
C ALA A 209 -12.12 -18.40 -3.87
N GLU A 210 -11.06 -19.20 -3.73
CA GLU A 210 -10.82 -20.06 -2.57
C GLU A 210 -10.53 -19.29 -1.28
N LYS A 211 -10.06 -18.04 -1.38
CA LYS A 211 -9.70 -17.18 -0.25
C LYS A 211 -10.76 -16.12 0.06
N GLN A 212 -11.79 -15.98 -0.76
CA GLN A 212 -12.84 -14.96 -0.63
C GLN A 212 -13.51 -14.96 0.75
N ALA A 213 -13.96 -16.13 1.22
CA ALA A 213 -14.64 -16.23 2.52
C ALA A 213 -13.73 -15.79 3.68
N GLY A 214 -12.44 -16.10 3.62
CA GLY A 214 -11.46 -15.63 4.60
C GLY A 214 -11.16 -14.14 4.48
N TYR A 215 -11.12 -13.60 3.26
CA TYR A 215 -10.98 -12.16 3.03
C TYR A 215 -12.18 -11.36 3.59
N GLU A 216 -13.40 -11.86 3.41
CA GLU A 216 -14.61 -11.27 3.99
C GLU A 216 -14.54 -11.22 5.51
N ARG A 217 -14.06 -12.30 6.16
CA ARG A 217 -13.85 -12.31 7.62
C ARG A 217 -12.79 -11.31 8.06
N LEU A 218 -11.70 -11.17 7.31
CA LEU A 218 -10.66 -10.16 7.57
C LEU A 218 -11.22 -8.74 7.44
N ARG A 219 -12.03 -8.46 6.42
CA ARG A 219 -12.71 -7.17 6.23
C ARG A 219 -13.69 -6.87 7.36
N ALA A 220 -14.49 -7.85 7.77
CA ALA A 220 -15.42 -7.70 8.89
C ALA A 220 -14.70 -7.41 10.21
N ALA A 221 -13.56 -8.08 10.46
CA ALA A 221 -12.72 -7.80 11.62
C ALA A 221 -12.15 -6.37 11.59
N TRP A 222 -11.62 -5.93 10.44
CA TRP A 222 -11.17 -4.54 10.26
C TRP A 222 -12.31 -3.54 10.52
N GLU A 223 -13.51 -3.78 9.97
CA GLU A 223 -14.65 -2.85 10.13
C GLU A 223 -15.11 -2.77 11.59
N ALA A 224 -15.20 -3.91 12.27
CA ALA A 224 -15.56 -3.97 13.69
C ALA A 224 -14.56 -3.20 14.56
N ASN A 225 -13.26 -3.38 14.32
CA ASN A 225 -12.20 -2.67 15.02
C ASN A 225 -12.30 -1.15 14.81
N ASN A 226 -12.52 -0.70 13.58
CA ASN A 226 -12.69 0.72 13.27
C ASN A 226 -13.93 1.32 13.93
N ARG A 227 -15.06 0.61 13.90
CA ARG A 227 -16.30 1.04 14.54
C ARG A 227 -16.14 1.18 16.05
N GLN A 228 -15.41 0.25 16.69
CA GLN A 228 -15.10 0.32 18.12
C GLN A 228 -14.18 1.50 18.44
N ARG A 229 -13.13 1.74 17.64
CA ARG A 229 -12.25 2.91 17.80
C ARG A 229 -13.02 4.21 17.68
N TYR A 230 -13.87 4.34 16.66
CA TYR A 230 -14.71 5.51 16.44
C TYR A 230 -15.66 5.77 17.62
N ALA A 231 -16.38 4.75 18.08
CA ALA A 231 -17.29 4.89 19.22
C ALA A 231 -16.55 5.29 20.51
N SER A 232 -15.34 4.76 20.72
CA SER A 232 -14.52 5.10 21.88
C SER A 232 -14.03 6.55 21.82
N ALA A 233 -13.53 7.00 20.67
CA ALA A 233 -13.12 8.38 20.46
C ALA A 233 -14.28 9.37 20.64
N LEU A 234 -15.47 9.04 20.12
CA LEU A 234 -16.66 9.85 20.28
C LEU A 234 -17.07 9.99 21.76
N ARG A 235 -16.96 8.90 22.53
CA ARG A 235 -17.26 8.91 23.96
C ARG A 235 -16.29 9.82 24.72
N MET A 236 -14.98 9.70 24.47
CA MET A 236 -13.97 10.55 25.11
C MET A 236 -14.22 12.04 24.81
N THR A 237 -14.45 12.38 23.53
CA THR A 237 -14.76 13.77 23.15
C THR A 237 -16.03 14.28 23.83
N ALA A 238 -17.08 13.45 23.90
CA ALA A 238 -18.33 13.83 24.55
C ALA A 238 -18.15 14.07 26.06
N GLU A 239 -17.33 13.26 26.73
CA GLU A 239 -17.00 13.43 28.15
C GLU A 239 -16.26 14.75 28.41
N GLU A 240 -15.24 15.06 27.60
CA GLU A 240 -14.49 16.33 27.69
C GLU A 240 -15.37 17.55 27.41
N VAL A 241 -16.18 17.51 26.35
CA VAL A 241 -17.11 18.61 26.02
C VAL A 241 -18.14 18.80 27.14
N ALA A 242 -18.66 17.71 27.70
CA ALA A 242 -19.62 17.77 28.79
C ALA A 242 -18.98 18.31 30.10
N ALA A 243 -17.72 17.98 30.37
CA ALA A 243 -16.96 18.52 31.49
C ALA A 243 -16.72 20.03 31.31
N ALA A 244 -16.23 20.45 30.14
CA ALA A 244 -16.01 21.86 29.81
C ALA A 244 -17.30 22.68 29.89
N ALA A 245 -18.43 22.15 29.39
CA ALA A 245 -19.72 22.82 29.44
C ALA A 245 -20.28 22.99 30.87
N ARG A 246 -19.81 22.19 31.83
CA ARG A 246 -20.18 22.28 33.25
C ARG A 246 -19.14 23.01 34.10
N ALA A 247 -18.02 23.44 33.51
CA ALA A 247 -16.98 24.16 34.23
C ALA A 247 -17.52 25.53 34.67
N SER A 248 -17.36 25.83 35.96
CA SER A 248 -17.70 27.12 36.54
C SER A 248 -16.55 27.61 37.40
N GLU A 249 -16.25 28.90 37.33
CA GLU A 249 -15.24 29.55 38.16
C GLU A 249 -15.89 30.62 39.04
N PRO A 250 -15.59 30.66 40.35
CA PRO A 250 -16.07 31.73 41.21
C PRO A 250 -15.44 33.06 40.79
N VAL A 251 -16.25 34.09 40.59
CA VAL A 251 -15.79 35.45 40.33
C VAL A 251 -15.51 36.13 41.67
N PRO A 252 -14.32 36.71 41.91
CA PRO A 252 -14.05 37.43 43.15
C PRO A 252 -14.95 38.67 43.26
N ASP A 253 -15.48 38.91 44.45
CA ASP A 253 -16.34 40.07 44.74
C ASP A 253 -15.58 41.38 44.46
N ALA A 254 -16.19 42.25 43.64
CA ALA A 254 -15.70 43.60 43.43
C ALA A 254 -15.94 44.43 44.70
N GLY A 255 -14.87 44.68 45.45
CA GLY A 255 -14.87 45.56 46.61
C GLY A 255 -15.13 47.03 46.27
#